data_AF-A0A4Y9R1J1-F1
#
_entry.id   AF-A0A4Y9R1J1-F1
#
_cell.length_a   1.000
_cell.length_b   1.000
_cell.length_c   1.000
_cell.angle_alpha   90.00
_cell.angle_beta   90.00
_cell.angle_gamma   90.00
#
_symmetry.space_group_name_H-M   'P 1'
#
loop_
_entity.id
_entity.type
_entity.pdbx_description
1 polymer ?
#
loop_
_entity_poly.entity_id
_entity_poly.type
_entity_poly.pdbx_seq_one_letter_code
_entity_poly.pdbx_strand_id
1 'polypeptide(L)'
;MKKLILSMVLVGATTLAFGQKKVVRSAEKNLKSGDYATALSEIEAALQDPETGSDPETTLLKAQIYLGMFASDSSNTMETLENGNSSFDTFMEAFKMGGEDKENGVGKDIWEEDIPGAPDNLRPNSINKLKNVSFDKAIAQYNMDDYEMAYEFFNLAGMVDPKDTTIHYNAGFLANDLGRFEDAKKHFMTLLDVPGYNKLNAYYFLVQILSTEQQNPEGAYEIVTRGKEEYPTDKVLAEYEIQLLLQLNKMDEAMAQIQEALKNDPNNTSILLRSGYLKEQSGDVEGALADYKKSVEIDPNFYEGNYYTAALLIEKAREVLAELNSLSDEEWEKRSQSMGEEANGYYADAVKYFEKSLEIRPDDTGIMEILYQIHTRLKNDAEAEKYNKKLIELLGPNWMDR
;
A
#
# COMPACT_ATOMS: atom_id res chain seq x y z
N MET A 1 -57.25 7.60 61.79
CA MET A 1 -55.79 7.46 61.95
C MET A 1 -55.18 7.25 60.56
N LYS A 2 -54.55 8.30 60.02
CA LYS A 2 -53.70 8.26 58.82
C LYS A 2 -52.27 7.96 59.26
N LYS A 3 -51.47 7.40 58.34
CA LYS A 3 -50.02 7.10 58.38
C LYS A 3 -49.67 5.68 58.83
N LEU A 4 -49.22 4.84 57.88
CA LEU A 4 -48.12 3.85 58.01
C LEU A 4 -48.14 2.81 56.86
N ILE A 5 -48.07 3.23 55.59
CA ILE A 5 -47.66 2.35 54.48
C ILE A 5 -46.85 3.20 53.50
N LEU A 6 -45.65 3.60 53.90
CA LEU A 6 -44.66 4.19 53.00
C LEU A 6 -43.25 4.01 53.61
N SER A 7 -42.83 2.77 53.80
CA SER A 7 -41.48 2.48 54.32
C SER A 7 -40.92 1.10 53.98
N MET A 8 -41.66 0.19 53.33
CA MET A 8 -41.14 -1.16 53.03
C MET A 8 -40.59 -1.34 51.61
N VAL A 9 -41.01 -0.51 50.64
CA VAL A 9 -40.49 -0.57 49.25
C VAL A 9 -39.12 0.13 49.11
N LEU A 10 -38.83 1.12 49.97
CA LEU A 10 -37.54 1.82 49.95
C LEU A 10 -36.40 1.00 50.58
N VAL A 11 -36.72 0.10 51.52
CA VAL A 11 -35.72 -0.75 52.19
C VAL A 11 -35.24 -1.89 51.29
N GLY A 12 -36.13 -2.47 50.46
CA GLY A 12 -35.74 -3.54 49.52
C GLY A 12 -34.82 -3.06 48.39
N ALA A 13 -35.13 -1.91 47.78
CA ALA A 13 -34.29 -1.31 46.73
C ALA A 13 -32.93 -0.86 47.27
N THR A 14 -32.88 -0.30 48.48
CA THR A 14 -31.60 0.10 49.10
C THR A 14 -30.76 -1.09 49.53
N THR A 15 -31.34 -2.20 50.03
CA THR A 15 -30.56 -3.41 50.40
C THR A 15 -29.94 -4.11 49.19
N LEU A 16 -30.58 -4.06 48.01
CA LEU A 16 -30.04 -4.61 46.77
C LEU A 16 -28.87 -3.73 46.24
N ALA A 17 -29.04 -2.41 46.26
CA ALA A 17 -28.00 -1.45 45.87
C ALA A 17 -26.73 -1.54 46.75
N PHE A 18 -26.87 -1.72 48.08
CA PHE A 18 -25.73 -1.96 48.98
C PHE A 18 -25.03 -3.31 48.75
N GLY A 19 -25.70 -4.27 48.11
CA GLY A 19 -25.12 -5.55 47.73
C GLY A 19 -24.13 -5.42 46.57
N GLN A 20 -24.49 -4.65 45.54
CA GLN A 20 -23.71 -4.60 44.30
C GLN A 20 -22.38 -3.85 44.44
N LYS A 21 -22.30 -2.81 45.28
CA LYS A 21 -21.00 -2.20 45.64
C LYS A 21 -20.02 -3.18 46.29
N LYS A 22 -20.50 -4.21 46.98
CA LYS A 22 -19.64 -5.29 47.51
C LYS A 22 -19.22 -6.26 46.41
N VAL A 23 -20.10 -6.50 45.43
CA VAL A 23 -19.79 -7.32 44.25
C VAL A 23 -18.70 -6.66 43.41
N VAL A 24 -18.77 -5.34 43.17
CA VAL A 24 -17.70 -4.58 42.50
C VAL A 24 -16.35 -4.75 43.22
N ARG A 25 -16.32 -4.62 44.56
CA ARG A 25 -15.09 -4.85 45.34
C ARG A 25 -14.60 -6.31 45.31
N SER A 26 -15.52 -7.27 45.18
CA SER A 26 -15.18 -8.68 44.97
C SER A 26 -14.51 -8.88 43.61
N ALA A 27 -15.08 -8.29 42.56
CA ALA A 27 -14.54 -8.32 41.21
C ALA A 27 -13.13 -7.69 41.16
N GLU A 28 -12.94 -6.55 41.84
CA GLU A 28 -11.63 -5.90 41.94
C GLU A 28 -10.59 -6.78 42.64
N LYS A 29 -11.00 -7.51 43.69
CA LYS A 29 -10.13 -8.46 44.38
C LYS A 29 -9.78 -9.64 43.46
N ASN A 30 -10.76 -10.17 42.73
CA ASN A 30 -10.56 -11.29 41.80
C ASN A 30 -9.68 -10.90 40.61
N LEU A 31 -9.82 -9.68 40.09
CA LEU A 31 -8.88 -9.07 39.13
C LEU A 31 -7.45 -9.09 39.69
N LYS A 32 -7.25 -8.60 40.92
CA LYS A 32 -5.92 -8.57 41.57
C LYS A 32 -5.31 -9.96 41.80
N SER A 33 -6.14 -10.99 41.96
CA SER A 33 -5.66 -12.38 42.09
C SER A 33 -5.53 -13.12 40.76
N GLY A 34 -5.90 -12.52 39.64
CA GLY A 34 -5.91 -13.16 38.32
C GLY A 34 -7.06 -14.13 38.08
N ASP A 35 -8.11 -14.12 38.91
CA ASP A 35 -9.33 -14.89 38.68
C ASP A 35 -10.29 -14.07 37.79
N TYR A 36 -9.91 -13.93 36.53
CA TYR A 36 -10.63 -13.05 35.59
C TYR A 36 -12.03 -13.55 35.25
N ALA A 37 -12.25 -14.87 35.23
CA ALA A 37 -13.56 -15.44 34.94
C ALA A 37 -14.58 -15.08 36.04
N THR A 38 -14.20 -15.23 37.31
CA THR A 38 -15.04 -14.82 38.43
C THR A 38 -15.21 -13.29 38.44
N ALA A 39 -14.13 -12.54 38.24
CA ALA A 39 -14.19 -11.08 38.20
C ALA A 39 -15.15 -10.57 37.11
N LEU A 40 -15.11 -11.16 35.91
CA LEU A 40 -15.97 -10.81 34.79
C LEU A 40 -17.44 -11.10 35.11
N SER A 41 -17.74 -12.30 35.62
CA SER A 41 -19.11 -12.66 36.00
C SER A 41 -19.68 -11.72 37.07
N GLU A 42 -18.87 -11.35 38.06
CA GLU A 42 -19.28 -10.43 39.13
C GLU A 42 -19.48 -9.00 38.62
N ILE A 43 -18.57 -8.47 37.79
CA ILE A 43 -18.71 -7.10 37.28
C ILE A 43 -19.90 -6.96 36.33
N GLU A 44 -20.18 -7.99 35.52
CA GLU A 44 -21.35 -8.00 34.65
C GLU A 44 -22.67 -8.01 35.42
N ALA A 45 -22.72 -8.73 36.55
CA ALA A 45 -23.86 -8.70 37.45
C ALA A 45 -24.03 -7.32 38.09
N ALA A 46 -22.93 -6.68 38.50
CA ALA A 46 -22.96 -5.34 39.09
C ALA A 46 -23.41 -4.26 38.08
N LEU A 47 -23.06 -4.38 36.80
CA LEU A 47 -23.48 -3.44 35.76
C LEU A 47 -24.99 -3.46 35.48
N GLN A 48 -25.72 -4.52 35.89
CA GLN A 48 -27.18 -4.57 35.75
C GLN A 48 -27.93 -3.73 36.80
N ASP A 49 -27.24 -3.28 37.86
CA ASP A 49 -27.84 -2.43 38.89
C ASP A 49 -27.80 -0.95 38.48
N PRO A 50 -28.89 -0.17 38.69
CA PRO A 50 -28.93 1.22 38.24
C PRO A 50 -27.87 2.13 38.85
N GLU A 51 -27.44 1.88 40.10
CA GLU A 51 -26.43 2.71 40.77
C GLU A 51 -25.03 2.36 40.25
N THR A 52 -24.63 1.09 40.30
CA THR A 52 -23.29 0.68 39.84
C THR A 52 -23.16 0.64 38.32
N GLY A 53 -24.23 0.40 37.58
CA GLY A 53 -24.25 0.42 36.11
C GLY A 53 -24.17 1.83 35.51
N SER A 54 -24.45 2.88 36.30
CA SER A 54 -24.24 4.27 35.88
C SER A 54 -22.91 4.86 36.34
N ASP A 55 -22.12 4.08 37.08
CA ASP A 55 -20.83 4.47 37.66
C ASP A 55 -19.68 4.15 36.69
N PRO A 56 -19.00 5.15 36.10
CA PRO A 56 -17.96 4.89 35.11
C PRO A 56 -16.79 4.04 35.63
N GLU A 57 -16.52 4.08 36.94
CA GLU A 57 -15.52 3.28 37.62
C GLU A 57 -15.84 1.77 37.58
N THR A 58 -17.14 1.41 37.56
CA THR A 58 -17.58 0.02 37.42
C THR A 58 -17.31 -0.49 36.00
N THR A 59 -17.57 0.34 34.99
CA THR A 59 -17.25 0.03 33.58
C THR A 59 -15.73 -0.03 33.35
N LEU A 60 -14.96 0.89 33.97
CA LEU A 60 -13.50 0.86 33.94
C LEU A 60 -12.96 -0.48 34.49
N LEU A 61 -13.49 -0.96 35.61
CA LEU A 61 -13.08 -2.24 36.18
C LEU A 61 -13.32 -3.41 35.20
N LYS A 62 -14.43 -3.39 34.44
CA LYS A 62 -14.67 -4.39 33.38
C LYS A 62 -13.61 -4.32 32.27
N ALA A 63 -13.23 -3.13 31.82
CA ALA A 63 -12.17 -2.95 30.83
C ALA A 63 -10.83 -3.53 31.30
N GLN A 64 -10.50 -3.32 32.59
CA GLN A 64 -9.30 -3.85 33.23
C GLN A 64 -9.31 -5.38 33.37
N ILE A 65 -10.48 -5.97 33.59
CA ILE A 65 -10.64 -7.43 33.62
C ILE A 65 -10.38 -8.02 32.24
N TYR A 66 -10.95 -7.45 31.17
CA TYR A 66 -10.65 -7.86 29.80
C TYR A 66 -9.17 -7.70 29.44
N LEU A 67 -8.54 -6.59 29.86
CA LEU A 67 -7.10 -6.40 29.70
C LEU A 67 -6.30 -7.50 30.40
N GLY A 68 -6.71 -7.91 31.59
CA GLY A 68 -6.10 -9.03 32.31
C GLY A 68 -6.21 -10.36 31.58
N MET A 69 -7.39 -10.68 31.04
CA MET A 69 -7.61 -11.87 30.20
C MET A 69 -6.73 -11.83 28.95
N PHE A 70 -6.73 -10.71 28.23
CA PHE A 70 -5.92 -10.48 27.04
C PHE A 70 -4.42 -10.62 27.30
N ALA A 71 -3.92 -9.98 28.36
CA ALA A 71 -2.50 -9.96 28.67
C ALA A 71 -1.97 -11.30 29.21
N SER A 72 -2.80 -12.05 29.94
CA SER A 72 -2.39 -13.35 30.52
C SER A 72 -2.48 -14.52 29.54
N ASP A 73 -3.28 -14.41 28.48
CA ASP A 73 -3.40 -15.43 27.46
C ASP A 73 -2.21 -15.40 26.49
N SER A 74 -1.36 -16.43 26.55
CA SER A 74 -0.19 -16.57 25.67
C SER A 74 -0.48 -17.31 24.36
N SER A 75 -1.73 -17.73 24.11
CA SER A 75 -2.11 -18.45 22.89
C SER A 75 -2.16 -17.55 21.66
N ASN A 76 -2.40 -16.24 21.86
CA ASN A 76 -2.44 -15.20 20.84
C ASN A 76 -3.38 -15.54 19.66
N THR A 77 -4.54 -16.10 19.96
CA THR A 77 -5.56 -16.46 18.98
C THR A 77 -6.53 -15.30 18.72
N MET A 78 -7.49 -15.49 17.81
CA MET A 78 -8.61 -14.55 17.63
C MET A 78 -9.46 -14.38 18.91
N GLU A 79 -9.57 -15.40 19.77
CA GLU A 79 -10.26 -15.29 21.07
C GLU A 79 -9.44 -14.40 22.03
N THR A 80 -8.11 -14.48 21.98
CA THR A 80 -7.24 -13.54 22.70
C THR A 80 -7.50 -12.12 22.22
N LEU A 81 -7.52 -11.90 20.89
CA LEU A 81 -7.78 -10.59 20.29
C LEU A 81 -9.15 -10.04 20.67
N GLU A 82 -10.19 -10.87 20.73
CA GLU A 82 -11.54 -10.46 21.13
C GLU A 82 -11.56 -9.86 22.55
N ASN A 83 -10.78 -10.42 23.49
CA ASN A 83 -10.60 -9.83 24.82
C ASN A 83 -9.89 -8.47 24.75
N GLY A 84 -8.89 -8.32 23.88
CA GLY A 84 -8.19 -7.05 23.66
C GLY A 84 -9.12 -5.96 23.10
N ASN A 85 -9.91 -6.29 22.07
CA ASN A 85 -10.93 -5.40 21.49
C ASN A 85 -12.00 -5.05 22.52
N SER A 86 -12.51 -6.03 23.26
CA SER A 86 -13.49 -5.80 24.33
C SER A 86 -12.94 -4.88 25.41
N SER A 87 -11.65 -5.01 25.74
CA SER A 87 -10.96 -4.11 26.67
C SER A 87 -10.95 -2.67 26.13
N PHE A 88 -10.53 -2.47 24.87
CA PHE A 88 -10.51 -1.16 24.22
C PHE A 88 -11.90 -0.51 24.22
N ASP A 89 -12.91 -1.22 23.72
CA ASP A 89 -14.27 -0.71 23.62
C ASP A 89 -14.82 -0.32 24.98
N THR A 90 -14.58 -1.15 26.01
CA THR A 90 -15.04 -0.89 27.38
C THR A 90 -14.27 0.28 28.03
N PHE A 91 -12.98 0.46 27.74
CA PHE A 91 -12.23 1.65 28.17
C PHE A 91 -12.84 2.92 27.56
N MET A 92 -13.16 2.90 26.27
CA MET A 92 -13.76 4.04 25.59
C MET A 92 -15.19 4.32 26.08
N GLU A 93 -15.96 3.28 26.43
CA GLU A 93 -17.25 3.43 27.09
C GLU A 93 -17.13 4.10 28.46
N ALA A 94 -16.22 3.62 29.32
CA ALA A 94 -15.96 4.22 30.62
C ALA A 94 -15.50 5.68 30.50
N PHE A 95 -14.62 5.97 29.52
CA PHE A 95 -14.16 7.33 29.23
C PHE A 95 -15.32 8.26 28.86
N LYS A 96 -16.23 7.79 28.01
CA LYS A 96 -17.44 8.51 27.62
C LYS A 96 -18.39 8.76 28.79
N MET A 97 -18.64 7.74 29.61
CA MET A 97 -19.44 7.87 30.83
C MET A 97 -18.82 8.87 31.81
N GLY A 98 -17.49 8.91 31.90
CA GLY A 98 -16.71 9.83 32.72
C GLY A 98 -16.58 11.26 32.19
N GLY A 99 -17.19 11.58 31.05
CA GLY A 99 -17.18 12.93 30.48
C GLY A 99 -15.99 13.26 29.58
N GLU A 100 -15.24 12.26 29.13
CA GLU A 100 -14.18 12.38 28.10
C GLU A 100 -13.02 13.33 28.48
N ASP A 101 -12.74 13.47 29.77
CA ASP A 101 -11.62 14.25 30.29
C ASP A 101 -10.45 13.34 30.68
N LYS A 102 -9.32 13.41 29.97
CA LYS A 102 -8.14 12.56 30.23
C LYS A 102 -7.43 12.88 31.55
N GLU A 103 -7.64 14.06 32.11
CA GLU A 103 -6.86 14.53 33.27
C GLU A 103 -7.60 14.33 34.61
N ASN A 104 -8.90 14.02 34.57
CA ASN A 104 -9.77 13.96 35.74
C ASN A 104 -10.65 12.70 35.77
N GLY A 105 -11.15 12.36 36.97
CA GLY A 105 -12.02 11.20 37.18
C GLY A 105 -11.41 9.90 36.65
N VAL A 106 -12.26 9.04 36.08
CA VAL A 106 -11.82 7.78 35.45
C VAL A 106 -10.86 7.98 34.28
N GLY A 107 -10.88 9.13 33.60
CA GLY A 107 -10.00 9.36 32.45
C GLY A 107 -8.53 9.37 32.85
N LYS A 108 -8.20 9.88 34.04
CA LYS A 108 -6.85 9.82 34.58
C LYS A 108 -6.34 8.37 34.73
N ASP A 109 -7.20 7.47 35.19
CA ASP A 109 -6.86 6.05 35.40
C ASP A 109 -6.81 5.28 34.05
N ILE A 110 -7.70 5.63 33.11
CA ILE A 110 -7.73 5.05 31.75
C ILE A 110 -6.44 5.37 31.00
N TRP A 111 -5.99 6.63 31.06
CA TRP A 111 -4.82 7.12 30.33
C TRP A 111 -3.55 7.14 31.18
N GLU A 112 -3.54 6.46 32.32
CA GLU A 112 -2.36 6.41 33.18
C GLU A 112 -1.17 5.83 32.39
N GLU A 113 -0.06 6.57 32.41
CA GLU A 113 1.16 6.17 31.71
C GLU A 113 1.75 4.92 32.34
N ASP A 114 2.28 4.07 31.47
CA ASP A 114 2.99 2.88 31.92
C ASP A 114 4.26 3.28 32.70
N ILE A 115 4.74 2.38 33.57
CA ILE A 115 5.93 2.60 34.39
C ILE A 115 7.01 1.63 33.92
N PRO A 116 7.89 2.04 32.98
CA PRO A 116 8.94 1.17 32.46
C PRO A 116 9.84 0.61 33.57
N GLY A 117 10.04 -0.71 33.56
CA GLY A 117 10.89 -1.41 34.53
C GLY A 117 10.23 -1.68 35.89
N ALA A 118 8.99 -1.25 36.12
CA ALA A 118 8.24 -1.67 37.30
C ALA A 118 7.76 -3.13 37.15
N PRO A 119 7.70 -3.91 38.25
CA PRO A 119 7.00 -5.19 38.28
C PRO A 119 5.57 -5.07 37.74
N ASP A 120 5.08 -6.08 37.03
CA ASP A 120 3.77 -6.04 36.35
C ASP A 120 2.58 -5.75 37.29
N ASN A 121 2.68 -6.17 38.55
CA ASN A 121 1.67 -5.90 39.57
C ASN A 121 1.66 -4.46 40.09
N LEU A 122 2.67 -3.64 39.74
CA LEU A 122 2.77 -2.21 40.05
C LEU A 122 2.48 -1.33 38.83
N ARG A 123 2.38 -1.91 37.63
CA ARG A 123 2.02 -1.19 36.40
C ARG A 123 0.50 -1.00 36.34
N PRO A 124 0.02 0.16 35.88
CA PRO A 124 -1.41 0.43 35.82
C PRO A 124 -2.09 -0.48 34.80
N ASN A 125 -3.34 -0.88 35.08
CA ASN A 125 -4.21 -1.53 34.09
C ASN A 125 -4.91 -0.44 33.27
N SER A 126 -4.12 0.27 32.47
CA SER A 126 -4.56 1.40 31.64
C SER A 126 -4.64 1.03 30.16
N ILE A 127 -5.23 1.91 29.35
CA ILE A 127 -5.27 1.75 27.89
C ILE A 127 -3.85 1.78 27.28
N ASN A 128 -2.89 2.44 27.93
CA ASN A 128 -1.49 2.41 27.54
C ASN A 128 -0.86 1.02 27.74
N LYS A 129 -1.24 0.29 28.80
CA LYS A 129 -0.84 -1.11 28.95
C LYS A 129 -1.47 -2.00 27.86
N LEU A 130 -2.72 -1.75 27.48
CA LEU A 130 -3.36 -2.44 26.34
C LEU A 130 -2.56 -2.24 25.05
N LYS A 131 -2.15 -1.00 24.75
CA LYS A 131 -1.27 -0.69 23.61
C LYS A 131 0.03 -1.51 23.65
N ASN A 132 0.75 -1.45 24.77
CA ASN A 132 2.06 -2.09 24.90
C ASN A 132 1.97 -3.61 24.77
N VAL A 133 0.98 -4.23 25.43
CA VAL A 133 0.74 -5.68 25.32
C VAL A 133 0.35 -6.07 23.89
N SER A 134 -0.48 -5.26 23.21
CA SER A 134 -0.85 -5.52 21.82
C SER A 134 0.37 -5.43 20.90
N PHE A 135 1.23 -4.42 21.09
CA PHE A 135 2.49 -4.30 20.36
C PHE A 135 3.40 -5.52 20.58
N ASP A 136 3.59 -5.95 21.82
CA ASP A 136 4.44 -7.10 22.13
C ASP A 136 3.91 -8.40 21.51
N LYS A 137 2.58 -8.60 21.54
CA LYS A 137 1.92 -9.74 20.87
C LYS A 137 2.09 -9.67 19.36
N ALA A 138 1.96 -8.49 18.76
CA ALA A 138 2.17 -8.29 17.33
C ALA A 138 3.58 -8.70 16.90
N ILE A 139 4.61 -8.29 17.66
CA ILE A 139 6.00 -8.67 17.43
C ILE A 139 6.20 -10.18 17.61
N ALA A 140 5.57 -10.78 18.62
CA ALA A 140 5.65 -12.22 18.85
C ALA A 140 5.08 -13.02 17.67
N GLN A 141 3.92 -12.60 17.13
CA GLN A 141 3.30 -13.24 15.97
C GLN A 141 4.08 -13.01 14.68
N TYR A 142 4.62 -11.80 14.48
CA TYR A 142 5.49 -11.50 13.35
C TYR A 142 6.72 -12.43 13.32
N ASN A 143 7.35 -12.66 14.47
CA ASN A 143 8.50 -13.56 14.59
C ASN A 143 8.14 -15.06 14.39
N MET A 144 6.85 -15.40 14.42
CA MET A 144 6.32 -16.73 14.10
C MET A 144 5.82 -16.83 12.66
N ASP A 145 6.01 -15.79 11.85
CA ASP A 145 5.48 -15.66 10.49
C ASP A 145 3.94 -15.72 10.41
N ASP A 146 3.25 -15.53 11.53
CA ASP A 146 1.79 -15.33 11.57
C ASP A 146 1.48 -13.85 11.33
N TYR A 147 1.62 -13.45 10.07
CA TYR A 147 1.45 -12.06 9.66
C TYR A 147 0.01 -11.55 9.83
N GLU A 148 -0.99 -12.44 9.75
CA GLU A 148 -2.39 -12.09 9.97
C GLU A 148 -2.63 -11.67 11.42
N MET A 149 -2.22 -12.51 12.39
CA MET A 149 -2.36 -12.14 13.79
C MET A 149 -1.44 -10.99 14.20
N ALA A 150 -0.24 -10.90 13.60
CA ALA A 150 0.65 -9.76 13.81
C ALA A 150 -0.03 -8.44 13.41
N TYR A 151 -0.66 -8.42 12.24
CA TYR A 151 -1.43 -7.26 11.78
C TYR A 151 -2.56 -6.92 12.77
N GLU A 152 -3.36 -7.90 13.19
CA GLU A 152 -4.50 -7.65 14.07
C GLU A 152 -4.08 -7.02 15.41
N PHE A 153 -2.99 -7.50 16.01
CA PHE A 153 -2.46 -6.92 17.25
C PHE A 153 -1.83 -5.54 17.04
N PHE A 154 -1.16 -5.29 15.90
CA PHE A 154 -0.71 -3.93 15.58
C PHE A 154 -1.89 -2.98 15.35
N ASN A 155 -2.97 -3.44 14.69
CA ASN A 155 -4.16 -2.65 14.47
C ASN A 155 -4.83 -2.26 15.79
N LEU A 156 -4.96 -3.20 16.75
CA LEU A 156 -5.44 -2.89 18.10
C LEU A 156 -4.54 -1.87 18.82
N ALA A 157 -3.21 -2.02 18.74
CA ALA A 157 -2.29 -1.04 19.31
C ALA A 157 -2.47 0.36 18.69
N GLY A 158 -2.70 0.43 17.38
CA GLY A 158 -2.89 1.68 16.63
C GLY A 158 -4.23 2.35 16.89
N MET A 159 -5.26 1.59 17.30
CA MET A 159 -6.53 2.16 17.77
C MET A 159 -6.35 2.98 19.06
N VAL A 160 -5.37 2.62 19.91
CA VAL A 160 -5.06 3.34 21.15
C VAL A 160 -4.24 4.60 20.88
N ASP A 161 -3.20 4.48 20.04
CA ASP A 161 -2.25 5.57 19.78
C ASP A 161 -2.15 5.88 18.29
N PRO A 162 -3.04 6.76 17.78
CA PRO A 162 -3.07 7.11 16.36
C PRO A 162 -1.84 7.92 15.90
N LYS A 163 -0.91 8.24 16.81
CA LYS A 163 0.30 9.03 16.49
C LYS A 163 1.58 8.20 16.54
N ASP A 164 1.51 6.94 16.98
CA ASP A 164 2.68 6.07 16.99
C ASP A 164 3.00 5.62 15.56
N THR A 165 4.04 6.23 14.99
CA THR A 165 4.43 5.99 13.60
C THR A 165 4.96 4.57 13.38
N THR A 166 5.52 3.93 14.41
CA THR A 166 6.06 2.56 14.30
C THR A 166 4.91 1.57 14.17
N ILE A 167 3.87 1.73 15.00
CA ILE A 167 2.67 0.90 14.95
C ILE A 167 1.98 1.02 13.59
N HIS A 168 1.69 2.25 13.16
CA HIS A 168 0.97 2.46 11.89
C HIS A 168 1.79 2.03 10.67
N TYR A 169 3.12 2.23 10.68
CA TYR A 169 3.95 1.73 9.58
C TYR A 169 3.93 0.20 9.49
N ASN A 170 4.13 -0.50 10.61
CA ASN A 170 4.14 -1.96 10.63
C ASN A 170 2.76 -2.55 10.29
N ALA A 171 1.68 -1.99 10.84
CA ALA A 171 0.32 -2.40 10.52
C ALA A 171 0.00 -2.18 9.03
N GLY A 172 0.34 -1.00 8.50
CA GLY A 172 0.11 -0.68 7.09
C GLY A 172 0.92 -1.56 6.14
N PHE A 173 2.17 -1.84 6.48
CA PHE A 173 3.04 -2.72 5.71
C PHE A 173 2.51 -4.16 5.68
N LEU A 174 2.17 -4.73 6.84
CA LEU A 174 1.61 -6.08 6.91
C LEU A 174 0.26 -6.19 6.20
N ALA A 175 -0.62 -5.21 6.40
CA ALA A 175 -1.89 -5.16 5.69
C ALA A 175 -1.68 -5.13 4.16
N ASN A 176 -0.69 -4.39 3.67
CA ASN A 176 -0.36 -4.35 2.25
C ASN A 176 0.11 -5.73 1.74
N ASP A 177 1.01 -6.39 2.47
CA ASP A 177 1.55 -7.71 2.10
C ASP A 177 0.46 -8.81 2.12
N LEU A 178 -0.49 -8.71 3.04
CA LEU A 178 -1.67 -9.59 3.14
C LEU A 178 -2.76 -9.27 2.09
N GLY A 179 -2.60 -8.23 1.27
CA GLY A 179 -3.62 -7.79 0.31
C GLY A 179 -4.82 -7.08 0.93
N ARG A 180 -4.74 -6.70 2.21
CA ARG A 180 -5.77 -5.93 2.95
C ARG A 180 -5.61 -4.43 2.65
N PHE A 181 -5.80 -4.06 1.39
CA PHE A 181 -5.44 -2.73 0.88
C PHE A 181 -6.22 -1.57 1.51
N GLU A 182 -7.47 -1.77 1.92
CA GLU A 182 -8.24 -0.75 2.65
C GLU A 182 -7.65 -0.46 4.03
N ASP A 183 -7.23 -1.50 4.74
CA ASP A 183 -6.59 -1.38 6.06
C ASP A 183 -5.20 -0.73 5.92
N ALA A 184 -4.41 -1.16 4.93
CA ALA A 184 -3.12 -0.56 4.62
C ALA A 184 -3.26 0.95 4.35
N LYS A 185 -4.23 1.32 3.49
CA LYS A 185 -4.54 2.71 3.17
C LYS A 185 -4.90 3.51 4.42
N LYS A 186 -5.74 2.97 5.31
CA LYS A 186 -6.08 3.61 6.58
C LYS A 186 -4.83 3.94 7.39
N HIS A 187 -3.93 2.98 7.59
CA HIS A 187 -2.72 3.19 8.38
C HIS A 187 -1.75 4.18 7.71
N PHE A 188 -1.50 4.07 6.41
CA PHE A 188 -0.62 5.01 5.71
C PHE A 188 -1.20 6.43 5.66
N MET A 189 -2.53 6.59 5.56
CA MET A 189 -3.18 7.90 5.67
C MET A 189 -2.99 8.50 7.07
N THR A 190 -3.11 7.70 8.13
CA THR A 190 -2.80 8.16 9.51
C THR A 190 -1.37 8.70 9.61
N LEU A 191 -0.39 8.03 8.99
CA LEU A 191 1.01 8.51 8.99
C LEU A 191 1.18 9.87 8.29
N LEU A 192 0.34 10.21 7.31
CA LEU A 192 0.40 11.52 6.65
C LEU A 192 -0.01 12.67 7.57
N ASP A 193 -0.79 12.37 8.61
CA ASP A 193 -1.29 13.34 9.58
C ASP A 193 -0.37 13.54 10.80
N VAL A 194 0.70 12.72 10.95
CA VAL A 194 1.63 12.82 12.07
C VAL A 194 2.71 13.89 11.81
N PRO A 195 2.79 14.97 12.62
CA PRO A 195 3.80 16.00 12.44
C PRO A 195 5.23 15.48 12.66
N GLY A 196 6.16 15.85 11.78
CA GLY A 196 7.58 15.50 11.90
C GLY A 196 7.94 14.07 11.48
N TYR A 197 6.97 13.24 11.11
CA TYR A 197 7.23 11.94 10.51
C TYR A 197 7.73 12.09 9.05
N ASN A 198 8.65 11.23 8.62
CA ASN A 198 9.03 11.14 7.21
C ASN A 198 7.97 10.33 6.44
N LYS A 199 7.13 11.05 5.70
CA LYS A 199 5.94 10.50 5.03
C LYS A 199 6.22 9.84 3.69
N LEU A 200 7.45 9.91 3.18
CA LEU A 200 7.76 9.55 1.80
C LEU A 200 7.31 8.13 1.42
N ASN A 201 7.63 7.14 2.28
CA ASN A 201 7.19 5.76 2.07
C ASN A 201 5.66 5.61 2.11
N ALA A 202 4.97 6.36 2.97
CA ALA A 202 3.51 6.32 3.04
C ALA A 202 2.89 6.84 1.74
N TYR A 203 3.45 7.90 1.13
CA TYR A 203 3.03 8.37 -0.19
C TYR A 203 3.21 7.30 -1.26
N TYR A 204 4.37 6.62 -1.31
CA TYR A 204 4.62 5.56 -2.29
C TYR A 204 3.61 4.41 -2.17
N PHE A 205 3.40 3.88 -0.96
CA PHE A 205 2.43 2.82 -0.75
C PHE A 205 1.02 3.25 -1.13
N LEU A 206 0.59 4.44 -0.74
CA LEU A 206 -0.75 4.95 -1.07
C LEU A 206 -0.95 5.11 -2.59
N VAL A 207 0.04 5.66 -3.29
CA VAL A 207 -0.02 5.80 -4.75
C VAL A 207 -0.10 4.43 -5.43
N GLN A 208 0.71 3.47 -4.99
CA GLN A 208 0.70 2.11 -5.55
C GLN A 208 -0.65 1.40 -5.29
N ILE A 209 -1.12 1.42 -4.04
CA ILE A 209 -2.41 0.83 -3.66
C ILE A 209 -3.55 1.41 -4.50
N LEU A 210 -3.62 2.74 -4.61
CA LEU A 210 -4.69 3.41 -5.35
C LEU A 210 -4.61 3.14 -6.85
N SER A 211 -3.43 3.24 -7.44
CA SER A 211 -3.25 3.11 -8.90
C SER A 211 -3.40 1.68 -9.41
N THR A 212 -2.86 0.70 -8.69
CA THR A 212 -2.73 -0.69 -9.17
C THR A 212 -3.85 -1.56 -8.63
N GLU A 213 -4.03 -1.57 -7.31
CA GLU A 213 -4.94 -2.51 -6.66
C GLU A 213 -6.39 -2.04 -6.69
N GLN A 214 -6.61 -0.74 -6.50
CA GLN A 214 -7.95 -0.14 -6.52
C GLN A 214 -8.35 0.42 -7.88
N GLN A 215 -7.43 0.44 -8.85
CA GLN A 215 -7.63 1.01 -10.19
C GLN A 215 -8.25 2.43 -10.13
N ASN A 216 -7.80 3.23 -9.17
CA ASN A 216 -8.26 4.60 -8.88
C ASN A 216 -7.13 5.60 -9.18
N PRO A 217 -6.83 5.88 -10.45
CA PRO A 217 -5.77 6.81 -10.82
C PRO A 217 -6.04 8.25 -10.38
N GLU A 218 -7.30 8.67 -10.28
CA GLU A 218 -7.66 10.00 -9.77
C GLU A 218 -7.25 10.17 -8.30
N GLY A 219 -7.61 9.22 -7.45
CA GLY A 219 -7.21 9.23 -6.04
C GLY A 219 -5.70 9.12 -5.88
N ALA A 220 -5.04 8.28 -6.68
CA ALA A 220 -3.57 8.19 -6.67
C ALA A 220 -2.93 9.52 -7.07
N TYR A 221 -3.51 10.23 -8.03
CA TYR A 221 -3.04 11.54 -8.48
C TYR A 221 -3.18 12.62 -7.40
N GLU A 222 -4.26 12.60 -6.61
CA GLU A 222 -4.39 13.49 -5.45
C GLU A 222 -3.29 13.23 -4.41
N ILE A 223 -2.97 11.96 -4.14
CA ILE A 223 -1.92 11.59 -3.18
C ILE A 223 -0.54 11.98 -3.68
N VAL A 224 -0.19 11.71 -4.94
CA VAL A 224 1.14 12.06 -5.47
C VAL A 224 1.34 13.57 -5.53
N THR A 225 0.28 14.34 -5.84
CA THR A 225 0.31 15.80 -5.85
C THR A 225 0.66 16.34 -4.46
N ARG A 226 -0.04 15.87 -3.42
CA ARG A 226 0.28 16.21 -2.01
C ARG A 226 1.70 15.81 -1.65
N GLY A 227 2.15 14.62 -2.08
CA GLY A 227 3.51 14.17 -1.86
C GLY A 227 4.54 15.10 -2.48
N LYS A 228 4.34 15.57 -3.71
CA LYS A 228 5.25 16.51 -4.38
C LYS A 228 5.27 17.90 -3.76
N GLU A 229 4.17 18.35 -3.15
CA GLU A 229 4.17 19.60 -2.38
C GLU A 229 5.12 19.52 -1.18
N GLU A 230 5.17 18.36 -0.50
CA GLU A 230 6.05 18.14 0.65
C GLU A 230 7.48 17.72 0.25
N TYR A 231 7.65 16.99 -0.85
CA TYR A 231 8.91 16.44 -1.35
C TYR A 231 9.15 16.79 -2.84
N PRO A 232 9.32 18.09 -3.19
CA PRO A 232 9.32 18.56 -4.58
C PRO A 232 10.51 18.07 -5.42
N THR A 233 11.56 17.56 -4.79
CA THR A 233 12.75 17.03 -5.48
C THR A 233 12.77 15.50 -5.53
N ASP A 234 11.72 14.83 -5.05
CA ASP A 234 11.67 13.38 -5.05
C ASP A 234 11.41 12.83 -6.46
N LYS A 235 12.33 11.99 -6.94
CA LYS A 235 12.28 11.45 -8.31
C LYS A 235 11.14 10.45 -8.49
N VAL A 236 10.88 9.62 -7.48
CA VAL A 236 9.87 8.56 -7.56
C VAL A 236 8.47 9.17 -7.58
N LEU A 237 8.21 10.20 -6.77
CA LEU A 237 6.94 10.94 -6.83
C LEU A 237 6.75 11.63 -8.19
N ALA A 238 7.81 12.21 -8.78
CA ALA A 238 7.73 12.79 -10.12
C ALA A 238 7.41 11.72 -11.18
N GLU A 239 8.03 10.55 -11.10
CA GLU A 239 7.75 9.42 -12.00
C GLU A 239 6.30 8.91 -11.86
N TYR A 240 5.80 8.77 -10.63
CA TYR A 240 4.42 8.40 -10.37
C TYR A 240 3.43 9.42 -10.92
N GLU A 241 3.67 10.71 -10.72
CA GLU A 241 2.80 11.78 -11.23
C GLU A 241 2.72 11.73 -12.76
N ILE A 242 3.86 11.61 -13.45
CA ILE A 242 3.89 11.49 -14.91
C ILE A 242 3.12 10.25 -15.35
N GLN A 243 3.33 9.10 -14.71
CA GLN A 243 2.60 7.88 -15.03
C GLN A 243 1.08 8.05 -14.87
N LEU A 244 0.66 8.67 -13.79
CA LEU A 244 -0.76 8.90 -13.49
C LEU A 244 -1.38 9.90 -14.47
N LEU A 245 -0.66 10.96 -14.85
CA LEU A 245 -1.11 11.89 -15.88
C LEU A 245 -1.32 11.19 -17.23
N LEU A 246 -0.41 10.28 -17.60
CA LEU A 246 -0.57 9.46 -18.80
C LEU A 246 -1.81 8.55 -18.71
N GLN A 247 -2.01 7.87 -17.59
CA GLN A 247 -3.19 7.02 -17.36
C GLN A 247 -4.51 7.81 -17.41
N LEU A 248 -4.48 9.05 -16.95
CA LEU A 248 -5.62 9.98 -16.98
C LEU A 248 -5.78 10.71 -18.33
N ASN A 249 -5.00 10.35 -19.36
CA ASN A 249 -4.97 10.98 -20.69
C ASN A 249 -4.65 12.49 -20.66
N LYS A 250 -3.92 12.96 -19.64
CA LYS A 250 -3.49 14.35 -19.47
C LYS A 250 -2.11 14.58 -20.09
N MET A 251 -2.01 14.40 -21.41
CA MET A 251 -0.73 14.36 -22.13
C MET A 251 0.06 15.67 -22.04
N ASP A 252 -0.60 16.83 -22.13
CA ASP A 252 0.08 18.14 -22.05
C ASP A 252 0.69 18.38 -20.66
N GLU A 253 -0.06 18.04 -19.60
CA GLU A 253 0.42 18.12 -18.21
C GLU A 253 1.59 17.15 -17.99
N ALA A 254 1.49 15.91 -18.51
CA ALA A 254 2.55 14.92 -18.43
C ALA A 254 3.83 15.40 -19.12
N MET A 255 3.72 15.99 -20.31
CA MET A 255 4.87 16.53 -21.05
C MET A 255 5.54 17.68 -20.28
N ALA A 256 4.77 18.57 -19.65
CA ALA A 256 5.32 19.63 -18.80
C ALA A 256 6.10 19.07 -17.61
N GLN A 257 5.57 18.04 -16.93
CA GLN A 257 6.28 17.39 -15.82
C GLN A 257 7.53 16.63 -16.27
N ILE A 258 7.48 15.96 -17.43
CA ILE A 258 8.64 15.30 -18.04
C ILE A 258 9.75 16.31 -18.33
N GLN A 259 9.42 17.47 -18.89
CA GLN A 259 10.41 18.51 -19.20
C GLN A 259 11.11 19.03 -17.93
N GLU A 260 10.35 19.25 -16.85
CA GLU A 260 10.93 19.66 -15.58
C GLU A 260 11.77 18.53 -14.94
N ALA A 261 11.30 17.28 -15.00
CA ALA A 261 12.05 16.12 -14.52
C ALA A 261 13.39 15.96 -15.26
N LEU A 262 13.40 16.08 -16.60
CA LEU A 262 14.61 16.01 -17.41
C LEU A 262 15.55 17.21 -17.23
N LYS A 263 15.05 18.37 -16.83
CA LYS A 263 15.90 19.51 -16.49
C LYS A 263 16.71 19.23 -15.22
N ASN A 264 16.11 18.55 -14.25
CA ASN A 264 16.74 18.18 -12.98
C ASN A 264 17.61 16.93 -13.10
N ASP A 265 17.18 15.95 -13.89
CA ASP A 265 17.93 14.73 -14.20
C ASP A 265 17.89 14.40 -15.70
N PRO A 266 18.78 15.00 -16.51
CA PRO A 266 18.79 14.83 -17.97
C PRO A 266 19.04 13.41 -18.45
N ASN A 267 19.49 12.52 -17.55
CA ASN A 267 19.89 11.16 -17.87
C ASN A 267 18.98 10.11 -17.21
N ASN A 268 17.83 10.50 -16.66
CA ASN A 268 16.85 9.53 -16.19
C ASN A 268 16.24 8.77 -17.38
N THR A 269 16.58 7.49 -17.51
CA THR A 269 16.17 6.62 -18.63
C THR A 269 14.66 6.39 -18.67
N SER A 270 14.01 6.23 -17.51
CA SER A 270 12.55 6.06 -17.39
C SER A 270 11.81 7.32 -17.88
N ILE A 271 12.28 8.50 -17.50
CA ILE A 271 11.68 9.77 -17.95
C ILE A 271 11.95 10.02 -19.45
N LEU A 272 13.15 9.72 -19.95
CA LEU A 272 13.46 9.80 -21.38
C LEU A 272 12.54 8.89 -22.21
N LEU A 273 12.26 7.68 -21.72
CA LEU A 273 11.31 6.78 -22.37
C LEU A 273 9.92 7.41 -22.45
N ARG A 274 9.40 7.95 -21.34
CA ARG A 274 8.08 8.60 -21.31
C ARG A 274 8.03 9.85 -22.20
N SER A 275 9.14 10.60 -22.28
CA SER A 275 9.31 11.73 -23.20
C SER A 275 9.19 11.27 -24.65
N GLY A 276 9.94 10.21 -25.01
CA GLY A 276 9.89 9.64 -26.35
C GLY A 276 8.48 9.17 -26.72
N TYR A 277 7.81 8.49 -25.80
CA TYR A 277 6.44 8.02 -25.99
C TYR A 277 5.46 9.16 -26.27
N LEU A 278 5.49 10.23 -25.48
CA LEU A 278 4.59 11.36 -25.73
C LEU A 278 4.92 12.11 -27.03
N LYS A 279 6.20 12.25 -27.37
CA LYS A 279 6.62 12.86 -28.64
C LYS A 279 6.10 12.05 -29.83
N GLU A 280 6.22 10.72 -29.77
CA GLU A 280 5.68 9.80 -30.75
C GLU A 280 4.15 9.99 -30.90
N GLN A 281 3.40 10.01 -29.80
CA GLN A 281 1.95 10.24 -29.83
C GLN A 281 1.58 11.62 -30.38
N SER A 282 2.44 12.63 -30.22
CA SER A 282 2.24 13.97 -30.77
C SER A 282 2.69 14.12 -32.24
N GLY A 283 3.28 13.07 -32.83
CA GLY A 283 3.80 13.06 -34.20
C GLY A 283 5.24 13.54 -34.36
N ASP A 284 5.94 13.87 -33.27
CA ASP A 284 7.37 14.19 -33.28
C ASP A 284 8.22 12.90 -33.25
N VAL A 285 8.19 12.17 -34.37
CA VAL A 285 8.88 10.87 -34.52
C VAL A 285 10.40 11.02 -34.38
N GLU A 286 10.99 12.10 -34.90
CA GLU A 286 12.44 12.32 -34.77
C GLU A 286 12.85 12.62 -33.33
N GLY A 287 12.09 13.47 -32.64
CA GLY A 287 12.31 13.76 -31.23
C GLY A 287 12.10 12.54 -30.34
N ALA A 288 11.12 11.69 -30.67
CA ALA A 288 10.89 10.42 -29.97
C ALA A 288 12.08 9.47 -30.13
N LEU A 289 12.55 9.28 -31.37
CA LEU A 289 13.70 8.42 -31.66
C LEU A 289 14.97 8.92 -30.95
N ALA A 290 15.17 10.23 -30.89
CA ALA A 290 16.31 10.82 -30.18
C ALA A 290 16.26 10.51 -28.67
N ASP A 291 15.09 10.64 -28.04
CA ASP A 291 14.92 10.37 -26.61
C ASP A 291 15.08 8.87 -26.30
N TYR A 292 14.47 7.99 -27.10
CA TYR A 292 14.62 6.55 -26.94
C TYR A 292 16.08 6.13 -27.10
N LYS A 293 16.78 6.60 -28.15
CA LYS A 293 18.21 6.31 -28.35
C LYS A 293 19.05 6.81 -27.18
N LYS A 294 18.81 8.02 -26.69
CA LYS A 294 19.52 8.56 -25.53
C LYS A 294 19.31 7.67 -24.30
N SER A 295 18.10 7.14 -24.08
CA SER A 295 17.83 6.22 -22.97
C SER A 295 18.69 4.94 -23.06
N VAL A 296 18.86 4.39 -24.27
CA VAL A 296 19.71 3.21 -24.53
C VAL A 296 21.20 3.53 -24.47
N GLU A 297 21.62 4.74 -24.85
CA GLU A 297 23.02 5.18 -24.69
C GLU A 297 23.43 5.26 -23.22
N ILE A 298 22.50 5.67 -22.35
CA ILE A 298 22.72 5.76 -20.90
C ILE A 298 22.69 4.37 -20.25
N ASP A 299 21.68 3.57 -20.58
CA ASP A 299 21.56 2.19 -20.13
C ASP A 299 21.34 1.25 -21.33
N PRO A 300 22.43 0.64 -21.85
CA PRO A 300 22.34 -0.29 -22.97
C PRO A 300 21.49 -1.54 -22.70
N ASN A 301 21.26 -1.88 -21.42
CA ASN A 301 20.45 -3.03 -21.01
C ASN A 301 19.03 -2.63 -20.63
N PHE A 302 18.60 -1.40 -20.94
CA PHE A 302 17.23 -0.97 -20.72
C PHE A 302 16.32 -1.60 -21.78
N TYR A 303 15.54 -2.60 -21.36
CA TYR A 303 14.71 -3.40 -22.26
C TYR A 303 13.75 -2.54 -23.08
N GLU A 304 12.98 -1.69 -22.40
CA GLU A 304 11.96 -0.84 -23.00
C GLU A 304 12.61 0.16 -23.96
N GLY A 305 13.72 0.80 -23.58
CA GLY A 305 14.45 1.73 -24.47
C GLY A 305 14.88 1.06 -25.78
N ASN A 306 15.42 -0.16 -25.71
CA ASN A 306 15.81 -0.94 -26.89
C ASN A 306 14.58 -1.30 -27.73
N TYR A 307 13.51 -1.79 -27.09
CA TYR A 307 12.28 -2.20 -27.76
C TYR A 307 11.64 -1.03 -28.53
N TYR A 308 11.42 0.10 -27.87
CA TYR A 308 10.76 1.26 -28.47
C TYR A 308 11.64 1.92 -29.55
N THR A 309 12.97 1.95 -29.37
CA THR A 309 13.89 2.38 -30.44
C THR A 309 13.75 1.52 -31.68
N ALA A 310 13.75 0.19 -31.53
CA ALA A 310 13.63 -0.74 -32.63
C ALA A 310 12.28 -0.64 -33.35
N ALA A 311 11.19 -0.57 -32.57
CA ALA A 311 9.83 -0.44 -33.09
C ALA A 311 9.67 0.82 -33.93
N LEU A 312 10.16 1.97 -33.45
CA LEU A 312 10.08 3.23 -34.17
C LEU A 312 10.93 3.25 -35.45
N LEU A 313 12.09 2.57 -35.45
CA LEU A 313 12.89 2.39 -36.66
C LEU A 313 12.15 1.56 -37.72
N ILE A 314 11.38 0.54 -37.31
CA ILE A 314 10.54 -0.23 -38.24
C ILE A 314 9.43 0.63 -38.83
N GLU A 315 8.80 1.48 -38.02
CA GLU A 315 7.79 2.41 -38.50
C GLU A 315 8.36 3.34 -39.57
N LYS A 316 9.52 3.95 -39.32
CA LYS A 316 10.23 4.76 -40.32
C LYS A 316 10.53 3.98 -41.60
N ALA A 317 10.97 2.72 -41.48
CA ALA A 317 11.18 1.87 -42.65
C ALA A 317 9.89 1.62 -43.44
N ARG A 318 8.76 1.42 -42.75
CA ARG A 318 7.44 1.24 -43.38
C ARG A 318 6.95 2.52 -44.05
N GLU A 319 7.17 3.68 -43.45
CA GLU A 319 6.83 4.99 -44.01
C GLU A 319 7.57 5.23 -45.33
N VAL A 320 8.89 5.01 -45.37
CA VAL A 320 9.69 5.11 -46.61
C VAL A 320 9.16 4.20 -47.70
N LEU A 321 8.76 2.97 -47.36
CA LEU A 321 8.20 2.03 -48.33
C LEU A 321 6.78 2.40 -48.77
N ALA A 322 5.99 3.00 -47.89
CA ALA A 322 4.67 3.52 -48.23
C ALA A 322 4.79 4.69 -49.20
N GLU A 323 5.71 5.63 -48.95
CA GLU A 323 6.03 6.72 -49.91
C GLU A 323 6.47 6.13 -51.24
N LEU A 324 7.42 5.19 -51.23
CA LEU A 324 7.92 4.52 -52.44
C LEU A 324 6.80 3.90 -53.27
N ASN A 325 5.83 3.23 -52.63
CA ASN A 325 4.69 2.60 -53.32
C ASN A 325 3.67 3.61 -53.86
N SER A 326 3.75 4.88 -53.45
CA SER A 326 2.85 5.95 -53.89
C SER A 326 3.43 6.80 -55.03
N LEU A 327 4.70 6.59 -55.40
CA LEU A 327 5.38 7.34 -56.45
C LEU A 327 4.82 7.02 -57.84
N SER A 328 4.91 7.99 -58.76
CA SER A 328 4.70 7.73 -60.18
C SER A 328 5.80 6.84 -60.77
N ASP A 329 5.55 6.17 -61.90
CA ASP A 329 6.55 5.30 -62.56
C ASP A 329 7.90 6.01 -62.80
N GLU A 330 7.85 7.28 -63.22
CA GLU A 330 9.05 8.09 -63.49
C GLU A 330 9.84 8.41 -62.19
N GLU A 331 9.15 8.73 -61.11
CA GLU A 331 9.79 9.00 -59.81
C GLU A 331 10.30 7.72 -59.17
N TRP A 332 9.55 6.62 -59.30
CA TRP A 332 9.92 5.31 -58.82
C TRP A 332 11.22 4.82 -59.47
N GLU A 333 11.36 4.96 -60.80
CA GLU A 333 12.59 4.60 -61.50
C GLU A 333 13.82 5.37 -60.98
N LYS A 334 13.62 6.63 -60.57
CA LYS A 334 14.69 7.48 -60.05
C LYS A 334 15.03 7.25 -58.58
N ARG A 335 14.05 6.93 -57.73
CA ARG A 335 14.20 6.96 -56.26
C ARG A 335 14.11 5.58 -55.59
N SER A 336 13.60 4.56 -56.28
CA SER A 336 13.33 3.24 -55.67
C SER A 336 14.56 2.58 -55.06
N GLN A 337 15.71 2.66 -55.71
CA GLN A 337 16.95 2.11 -55.17
C GLN A 337 17.33 2.80 -53.86
N SER A 338 17.43 4.14 -53.84
CA SER A 338 17.85 4.88 -52.65
C SER A 338 16.87 4.75 -51.49
N MET A 339 15.57 4.81 -51.76
CA MET A 339 14.53 4.64 -50.72
C MET A 339 14.50 3.19 -50.20
N GLY A 340 14.73 2.20 -51.07
CA GLY A 340 14.87 0.81 -50.66
C GLY A 340 16.09 0.58 -49.75
N GLU A 341 17.23 1.20 -50.09
CA GLU A 341 18.45 1.19 -49.26
C GLU A 341 18.22 1.88 -47.92
N GLU A 342 17.55 3.03 -47.90
CA GLU A 342 17.17 3.73 -46.67
C GLU A 342 16.28 2.87 -45.75
N ALA A 343 15.19 2.31 -46.30
CA ALA A 343 14.30 1.44 -45.53
C ALA A 343 15.06 0.21 -44.98
N ASN A 344 15.94 -0.40 -45.78
CA ASN A 344 16.77 -1.53 -45.33
C ASN A 344 17.77 -1.11 -44.24
N GLY A 345 18.28 0.12 -44.28
CA GLY A 345 19.10 0.70 -43.21
C GLY A 345 18.36 0.76 -41.88
N TYR A 346 17.12 1.27 -41.88
CA TYR A 346 16.30 1.30 -40.67
C TYR A 346 16.00 -0.11 -40.12
N TYR A 347 15.68 -1.07 -40.99
CA TYR A 347 15.50 -2.47 -40.56
C TYR A 347 16.79 -3.06 -39.95
N ALA A 348 17.94 -2.81 -40.57
CA ALA A 348 19.22 -3.29 -40.06
C ALA A 348 19.59 -2.68 -38.70
N ASP A 349 19.24 -1.41 -38.47
CA ASP A 349 19.41 -0.77 -37.16
C ASP A 349 18.44 -1.33 -36.12
N ALA A 350 17.17 -1.55 -36.48
CA ALA A 350 16.17 -2.13 -35.59
C ALA A 350 16.59 -3.51 -35.05
N VAL A 351 17.21 -4.35 -35.90
CA VAL A 351 17.75 -5.66 -35.49
C VAL A 351 18.69 -5.52 -34.30
N LYS A 352 19.62 -4.55 -34.32
CA LYS A 352 20.62 -4.37 -33.26
C LYS A 352 19.97 -4.15 -31.89
N TYR A 353 18.94 -3.31 -31.85
CA TYR A 353 18.22 -2.98 -30.61
C TYR A 353 17.33 -4.15 -30.15
N PHE A 354 16.63 -4.82 -31.07
CA PHE A 354 15.83 -6.00 -30.70
C PHE A 354 16.67 -7.19 -30.24
N GLU A 355 17.86 -7.39 -30.81
CA GLU A 355 18.80 -8.40 -30.31
C GLU A 355 19.22 -8.08 -28.87
N LYS A 356 19.43 -6.80 -28.52
CA LYS A 356 19.64 -6.39 -27.12
C LYS A 356 18.44 -6.66 -26.22
N SER A 357 17.22 -6.40 -26.69
CA SER A 357 16.01 -6.78 -25.96
C SER A 357 15.95 -8.29 -25.70
N LEU A 358 16.34 -9.14 -26.67
CA LEU A 358 16.39 -10.60 -26.50
C LEU A 358 17.57 -11.09 -25.63
N GLU A 359 18.66 -10.35 -25.51
CA GLU A 359 19.70 -10.66 -24.50
C GLU A 359 19.13 -10.55 -23.08
N ILE A 360 18.17 -9.64 -22.85
CA ILE A 360 17.55 -9.38 -21.55
C ILE A 360 16.35 -10.31 -21.31
N ARG A 361 15.47 -10.47 -22.31
CA ARG A 361 14.29 -11.35 -22.27
C ARG A 361 14.39 -12.37 -23.41
N PRO A 362 15.13 -13.48 -23.21
CA PRO A 362 15.46 -14.43 -24.28
C PRO A 362 14.27 -15.22 -24.82
N ASP A 363 13.13 -15.19 -24.13
CA ASP A 363 11.93 -15.94 -24.48
C ASP A 363 10.81 -15.05 -25.07
N ASP A 364 11.10 -13.78 -25.39
CA ASP A 364 10.13 -12.88 -26.03
C ASP A 364 9.89 -13.32 -27.49
N THR A 365 8.85 -14.10 -27.70
CA THR A 365 8.52 -14.63 -29.04
C THR A 365 8.05 -13.55 -29.99
N GLY A 366 7.44 -12.46 -29.49
CA GLY A 366 7.00 -11.35 -30.34
C GLY A 366 8.18 -10.67 -31.03
N ILE A 367 9.28 -10.42 -30.31
CA ILE A 367 10.51 -9.90 -30.90
C ILE A 367 11.12 -10.90 -31.88
N MET A 368 11.14 -12.20 -31.55
CA MET A 368 11.69 -13.21 -32.45
C MET A 368 10.94 -13.28 -33.78
N GLU A 369 9.60 -13.17 -33.76
CA GLU A 369 8.77 -13.12 -34.97
C GLU A 369 9.13 -11.91 -35.83
N ILE A 370 9.27 -10.74 -35.21
CA ILE A 370 9.68 -9.51 -35.90
C ILE A 370 11.08 -9.68 -36.51
N LEU A 371 12.05 -10.20 -35.76
CA LEU A 371 13.41 -10.44 -36.25
C LEU A 371 13.43 -11.44 -37.42
N TYR A 372 12.65 -12.53 -37.34
CA TYR A 372 12.48 -13.46 -38.46
C TYR A 372 12.00 -12.74 -39.73
N GLN A 373 10.97 -11.90 -39.62
CA GLN A 373 10.43 -11.15 -40.75
C GLN A 373 11.46 -10.17 -41.33
N ILE A 374 12.18 -9.44 -40.47
CA ILE A 374 13.22 -8.49 -40.89
C ILE A 374 14.37 -9.22 -41.59
N HIS A 375 14.89 -10.30 -41.01
CA HIS A 375 15.98 -11.06 -41.63
C HIS A 375 15.56 -11.68 -42.96
N THR A 376 14.31 -12.15 -43.08
CA THR A 376 13.75 -12.62 -44.36
C THR A 376 13.74 -11.51 -45.41
N ARG A 377 13.26 -10.31 -45.03
CA ARG A 377 13.26 -9.13 -45.92
C ARG A 377 14.68 -8.75 -46.36
N LEU A 378 15.63 -8.75 -45.43
CA LEU A 378 17.03 -8.41 -45.67
C LEU A 378 17.81 -9.54 -46.39
N LYS A 379 17.16 -10.68 -46.68
CA LYS A 379 17.78 -11.87 -47.29
C LYS A 379 18.93 -12.45 -46.46
N ASN A 380 18.81 -12.33 -45.14
CA ASN A 380 19.73 -12.90 -44.16
C ASN A 380 19.22 -14.30 -43.74
N ASP A 381 19.19 -15.24 -44.69
CA ASP A 381 18.49 -16.54 -44.54
C ASP A 381 18.97 -17.35 -43.32
N ALA A 382 20.26 -17.28 -42.99
CA ALA A 382 20.82 -17.97 -41.83
C ALA A 382 20.27 -17.46 -40.49
N GLU A 383 20.14 -16.13 -40.34
CA GLU A 383 19.58 -15.52 -39.13
C GLU A 383 18.07 -15.69 -39.07
N ALA A 384 17.37 -15.60 -40.21
CA ALA A 384 15.95 -15.92 -40.28
C ALA A 384 15.69 -17.35 -39.79
N GLU A 385 16.44 -18.33 -40.31
CA GLU A 385 16.28 -19.73 -39.91
C GLU A 385 16.64 -19.99 -38.44
N LYS A 386 17.58 -19.23 -37.87
CA LYS A 386 17.89 -19.25 -36.43
C LYS A 386 16.68 -18.87 -35.58
N TYR A 387 15.99 -17.76 -35.90
CA TYR A 387 14.79 -17.35 -35.17
C TYR A 387 13.60 -18.28 -35.43
N ASN A 388 13.43 -18.75 -36.66
CA ASN A 388 12.40 -19.73 -37.01
C ASN A 388 12.51 -21.01 -36.16
N LYS A 389 13.73 -21.56 -35.99
CA LYS A 389 13.95 -22.74 -35.14
C LYS A 389 13.57 -22.49 -33.68
N LYS A 390 13.93 -21.33 -33.12
CA LYS A 390 13.56 -20.97 -31.74
C LYS A 390 12.04 -20.82 -31.59
N LEU A 391 11.38 -20.20 -32.56
CA LEU A 391 9.92 -20.08 -32.57
C LEU A 391 9.24 -21.44 -32.68
N ILE A 392 9.76 -22.37 -33.49
CA ILE A 392 9.27 -23.75 -33.55
C ILE A 392 9.44 -24.46 -32.19
N GLU A 393 10.53 -24.22 -31.48
CA GLU A 393 10.77 -24.81 -30.16
C GLU A 393 9.77 -24.27 -29.11
N LEU A 394 9.52 -22.97 -29.09
CA LEU A 394 8.67 -22.31 -28.08
C LEU A 394 7.17 -22.38 -28.41
N LEU A 395 6.82 -22.25 -29.69
CA LEU A 395 5.44 -22.13 -30.19
C LEU A 395 5.02 -23.35 -31.05
N GLY A 396 5.90 -24.28 -31.33
CA GLY A 396 5.60 -25.44 -32.17
C GLY A 396 5.71 -25.17 -33.69
N PRO A 397 5.63 -26.22 -34.52
CA PRO A 397 5.96 -26.18 -35.94
C PRO A 397 5.05 -25.28 -36.80
N ASN A 398 3.84 -24.98 -36.31
CA ASN A 398 2.83 -24.20 -37.01
C ASN A 398 2.70 -22.78 -36.43
N TRP A 399 3.77 -22.22 -35.86
CA TRP A 399 3.73 -20.91 -35.21
C TRP A 399 3.31 -19.79 -36.17
N MET A 400 3.55 -19.95 -37.47
CA MET A 400 3.13 -19.00 -38.52
C MET A 400 1.63 -19.01 -38.82
N ASP A 401 0.87 -20.00 -38.34
CA ASP A 401 -0.57 -20.15 -38.63
C ASP A 401 -1.49 -19.48 -37.58
N ARG A 402 -0.90 -18.77 -36.62
CA ARG A 402 -1.57 -18.27 -35.41
C ARG A 402 -2.26 -16.93 -35.58
#